data_AF-A0A3B8JFS1-F1
#
_entry.id   AF-A0A3B8JFS1-F1
#
_cell.length_a   1.000
_cell.length_b   1.000
_cell.length_c   1.000
_cell.angle_alpha   90.00
_cell.angle_beta   90.00
_cell.angle_gamma   90.00
#
_symmetry.space_group_name_H-M   'P 1'
#
loop_
_entity.id
_entity.type
_entity.pdbx_description
1 polymer ?
#
loop_
_entity_poly.entity_id
_entity_poly.type
_entity_poly.pdbx_seq_one_letter_code
_entity_poly.pdbx_strand_id
1 'polypeptide(L)' 'MKKIAILLAAVMLFGIVASGCTTQQTATSELAVHVGSEPDIIDPALNSAVDGATLIVHAFEGLMTLDKDG' A
#
# COMPACT_ATOMS: atom_id res chain seq x y z
N MET A 1 9.05 -50.14 15.42
CA MET A 1 8.05 -49.76 14.40
C MET A 1 7.06 -48.70 14.90
N LYS A 2 6.36 -48.93 16.03
CA LYS A 2 5.37 -47.98 16.59
C LYS A 2 5.94 -46.59 16.97
N LYS A 3 7.16 -46.54 17.52
CA LYS A 3 7.86 -45.28 17.87
C LYS A 3 8.30 -44.47 16.64
N ILE A 4 8.69 -45.15 15.56
CA ILE A 4 9.08 -44.50 14.29
C ILE A 4 7.85 -43.90 13.61
N ALA A 5 6.71 -44.61 13.63
CA ALA A 5 5.45 -44.10 13.10
C ALA A 5 4.95 -42.84 13.86
N ILE A 6 5.11 -42.81 15.18
CA ILE A 6 4.75 -41.63 16.00
C ILE A 6 5.66 -40.44 15.69
N LEU A 7 6.96 -40.67 15.52
CA LEU A 7 7.92 -39.62 15.20
C LEU A 7 7.67 -39.05 13.79
N LEU A 8 7.33 -39.89 12.82
CA LEU A 8 6.97 -39.47 11.46
C LEU A 8 5.69 -38.61 11.46
N ALA A 9 4.67 -39.01 12.23
CA ALA A 9 3.43 -38.27 12.36
C ALA A 9 3.63 -36.89 13.02
N ALA A 10 4.51 -36.81 14.02
CA ALA A 10 4.85 -35.54 14.67
C ALA A 10 5.56 -34.56 13.72
N VAL A 11 6.44 -35.06 12.86
CA VAL A 11 7.14 -34.23 11.85
C VAL A 11 6.17 -33.71 10.79
N MET A 12 5.23 -34.55 10.33
CA MET A 12 4.20 -34.11 9.37
C MET A 12 3.27 -33.06 10.00
N LEU A 13 2.90 -33.22 11.27
CA LEU A 13 2.06 -32.24 11.97
C LEU A 13 2.78 -30.90 12.15
N PHE A 14 4.08 -30.92 12.42
CA PHE A 14 4.89 -29.70 12.55
C PHE A 14 5.05 -28.97 11.19
N GLY A 15 5.20 -29.72 10.09
CA GLY A 15 5.29 -29.16 8.74
C GLY A 15 4.01 -28.46 8.27
N ILE A 16 2.83 -28.96 8.70
CA ILE A 16 1.53 -28.33 8.41
C ILE A 16 1.35 -27.04 9.22
N VAL A 17 1.79 -27.01 10.48
CA VAL A 17 1.72 -25.81 11.34
C VAL A 17 2.69 -24.72 10.87
N ALA A 18 3.86 -25.09 10.33
CA ALA A 18 4.84 -24.13 9.81
C ALA A 18 4.47 -23.51 8.45
N SER A 19 3.54 -24.12 7.70
CA SER A 19 3.19 -23.70 6.33
C SER A 19 1.78 -23.13 6.19
N GLY A 20 1.00 -23.07 7.29
CA GLY A 20 -0.40 -22.66 7.29
C GLY A 20 -0.61 -21.24 7.80
N CYS A 21 -1.16 -20.38 6.94
CA CYS A 21 -1.70 -19.05 7.23
C CYS A 21 -0.70 -17.90 7.41
N THR A 22 0.02 -17.55 6.34
CA THR A 22 0.21 -16.13 6.06
C THR A 22 -1.08 -15.62 5.42
N THR A 23 -2.00 -15.08 6.22
CA THR A 23 -2.93 -14.08 5.72
C THR A 23 -2.06 -12.95 5.23
N GLN A 24 -1.75 -12.91 3.93
CA GLN A 24 -1.29 -11.68 3.29
C GLN A 24 -2.45 -10.73 3.45
N GLN A 25 -2.42 -9.98 4.55
CA GLN A 25 -3.19 -8.78 4.69
C GLN A 25 -2.69 -7.89 3.57
N THR A 26 -3.46 -7.86 2.47
CA THR A 26 -3.34 -6.81 1.48
C THR A 26 -3.50 -5.52 2.26
N ALA A 27 -2.38 -4.93 2.66
CA ALA A 27 -2.39 -3.63 3.31
C ALA A 27 -3.07 -2.72 2.30
N THR A 28 -4.26 -2.22 2.65
CA THR A 28 -4.87 -1.11 1.93
C THR A 28 -3.80 -0.02 1.93
N SER A 29 -3.26 0.25 0.74
CA SER A 29 -2.16 1.20 0.56
C SER A 29 -2.75 2.60 0.61
N GLU A 30 -3.18 2.97 1.81
CA GLU A 30 -3.75 4.27 2.14
C GLU A 30 -2.67 5.08 2.84
N LEU A 31 -2.52 6.33 2.40
CA LEU A 31 -1.60 7.28 3.02
C LEU A 31 -2.39 8.51 3.43
N ALA A 32 -2.55 8.70 4.74
CA ALA A 32 -3.14 9.92 5.28
C ALA A 32 -2.08 11.04 5.25
N VAL A 33 -2.37 12.12 4.53
CA VAL A 33 -1.47 13.27 4.38
C VAL A 33 -2.17 14.56 4.76
N HIS A 34 -1.43 15.50 5.34
CA HIS A 34 -1.87 16.88 5.53
C HIS A 34 -1.24 17.75 4.45
N VAL A 35 -2.07 18.21 3.50
CA VAL A 35 -1.62 18.93 2.30
C VAL A 35 -1.70 20.45 2.46
N GLY A 36 -2.40 20.94 3.49
CA GLY A 36 -2.61 22.35 3.74
C GLY A 36 -4.04 22.64 4.19
N SER A 37 -4.52 23.83 3.86
CA SER A 37 -5.92 24.23 4.06
C SER A 37 -6.82 23.62 2.99
N GLU A 38 -8.14 23.70 3.21
CA GLU A 38 -9.11 23.31 2.17
C GLU A 38 -8.91 24.21 0.94
N PRO A 39 -8.70 23.64 -0.27
CA PRO A 39 -8.55 24.44 -1.47
C PRO A 39 -9.86 25.09 -1.88
N ASP A 40 -9.82 26.36 -2.27
CA ASP A 40 -10.99 27.10 -2.76
C ASP A 40 -11.51 26.54 -4.11
N ILE A 41 -10.61 26.00 -4.94
CA ILE A 41 -10.91 25.49 -6.27
C ILE A 41 -9.95 24.37 -6.69
N ILE A 42 -10.48 23.44 -7.49
CA ILE A 42 -9.76 22.25 -7.97
C ILE A 42 -9.72 22.17 -9.52
N ASP A 43 -10.16 23.23 -10.19
CA ASP A 43 -9.95 23.42 -11.62
C ASP A 43 -8.49 23.83 -11.87
N PRO A 44 -7.68 23.01 -12.58
CA PRO A 44 -6.28 23.31 -12.83
C PRO A 44 -6.05 24.63 -13.58
N ALA A 45 -7.00 25.07 -14.40
CA ALA A 45 -6.88 26.31 -15.18
C ALA A 45 -7.11 27.58 -14.33
N LEU A 46 -7.81 27.45 -13.21
CA LEU A 46 -8.17 28.57 -12.32
C LEU A 46 -7.39 28.56 -11.01
N ASN A 47 -6.75 27.45 -10.65
CA ASN A 47 -5.95 27.35 -9.44
C ASN A 47 -4.68 28.22 -9.51
N SER A 48 -4.40 28.93 -8.42
CA SER A 48 -3.17 29.71 -8.24
C SER A 48 -2.44 29.42 -6.92
N ALA A 49 -2.97 28.49 -6.12
CA ALA A 49 -2.43 28.14 -4.81
C ALA A 49 -1.66 26.80 -4.84
N VAL A 50 -0.62 26.69 -4.01
CA VAL A 50 0.31 25.54 -3.99
C VAL A 50 -0.32 24.30 -3.33
N ASP A 51 -1.10 24.50 -2.27
CA ASP A 51 -1.88 23.46 -1.60
C ASP A 51 -2.94 22.86 -2.56
N GLY A 52 -3.66 23.70 -3.29
CA GLY A 52 -4.56 23.28 -4.37
C GLY A 52 -3.83 22.49 -5.46
N ALA A 53 -2.65 22.95 -5.88
CA ALA A 53 -1.84 22.27 -6.88
C ALA A 53 -1.39 20.87 -6.41
N THR A 54 -1.09 20.73 -5.11
CA THR A 54 -0.71 19.45 -4.52
C THR A 54 -1.87 18.45 -4.54
N LEU A 55 -3.12 18.90 -4.39
CA LEU A 55 -4.27 18.02 -4.60
C LEU A 55 -4.50 17.71 -6.09
N ILE A 56 -4.39 18.72 -6.95
CA ILE A 56 -4.63 18.60 -8.40
C ILE A 56 -3.70 17.59 -9.07
N VAL A 57 -2.41 17.54 -8.71
CA VAL A 57 -1.44 16.59 -9.32
C VAL A 57 -1.75 15.12 -9.03
N HIS A 58 -2.56 14.83 -8.00
CA HIS A 58 -3.04 13.47 -7.73
C HIS A 58 -4.29 13.10 -8.56
N ALA A 59 -4.98 14.08 -9.14
CA ALA A 59 -6.23 13.89 -9.88
C ALA A 59 -6.07 14.11 -11.41
N PHE A 60 -5.10 14.92 -11.83
CA PHE A 60 -4.88 15.31 -13.23
C PHE A 60 -3.40 15.23 -13.60
N GLU A 61 -3.13 14.93 -14.87
CA GLU A 61 -1.78 14.91 -15.44
C GLU A 61 -1.70 15.73 -16.73
N GLY A 62 -0.55 16.38 -16.95
CA GLY A 62 -0.25 17.15 -18.16
C GLY A 62 0.58 16.39 -19.19
N LEU A 63 1.09 17.08 -20.20
CA LEU A 63 1.96 16.46 -21.23
C LEU A 63 3.34 16.07 -20.70
N MET A 64 3.78 16.67 -19.60
CA MET A 64 5.06 16.43 -18.94
C MET A 64 4.81 16.31 -17.44
N THR A 65 5.66 15.53 -16.78
CA THR A 65 5.72 15.42 -15.32
C THR A 65 7.16 15.55 -14.87
N LEU A 66 7.37 15.92 -13.62
CA LEU A 66 8.69 15.93 -13.00
C LEU A 66 9.07 14.51 -12.61
N ASP A 67 10.33 14.16 -12.81
CA ASP A 67 10.86 12.94 -12.21
C ASP A 67 11.28 13.21 -10.76
N LYS A 68 11.86 12.20 -10.09
CA LYS A 68 12.28 12.32 -8.68
C LYS A 68 13.37 13.37 -8.43
N ASP A 69 14.11 13.78 -9.45
CA ASP A 69 15.24 14.72 -9.38
C ASP A 69 14.84 16.14 -9.83
N GLY A 70 13.58 16.33 -10.25
CA GLY A 70 13.00 17.61 -10.69
C GLY A 70 13.11 17.83 -12.19
#